data_AF-E3NGH6-F1
#
_entry.id   AF-E3NGH6-F1
#
_cell.length_a   1.000
_cell.length_b   1.000
_cell.length_c   1.000
_cell.angle_alpha   90.00
_cell.angle_beta   90.00
_cell.angle_gamma   90.00
#
_symmetry.space_group_name_H-M   'P 1'
#
loop_
_entity.id
_entity.type
_entity.pdbx_description
1 polymer ?
#
loop_
_entity_poly.entity_id
_entity_poly.type
_entity_poly.pdbx_seq_one_letter_code
_entity_poly.pdbx_strand_id
1 'polypeptide(L)'
;MFSPFPLFRLPRLVLTEVFKLLSIEEKFSLSLCSKRISTQINNDRLYSQKVIIDLHGEKIVAHFENKKDRFEIFISPETEKTLRSYARQYSIAGYTVRVIKTRKGIRTLWKNYQDRQEGFHTVIRHLSNMFQCKIPTHNLCRDSDLFETRVSLLFDLHVEFERLCVRFTGSKYENLLFNQLSSNFRLVEDLCILSSFNSDFRPVFTSWPQEITIWSSAWFTLEYLLECASSKIILLQSHLENKDLDEVLKNWKAGGFPNLKYLKVKSNSITNNGTTILGMKLSELAGKVIHTDDGTKKAIIQLDPYNIQISVPPFKSDFPPFPKYIFIESNLY
;
A
#
# COMPACT_ATOMS: atom_id res chain seq x y z
N MET A 1 14.82 -40.55 27.83
CA MET A 1 13.64 -40.28 26.98
C MET A 1 13.10 -38.91 27.35
N PHE A 2 13.11 -37.95 26.41
CA PHE A 2 12.41 -36.68 26.64
C PHE A 2 10.92 -36.91 26.40
N SER A 3 10.10 -36.73 27.44
CA SER A 3 8.64 -36.71 27.27
C SER A 3 8.27 -35.46 26.47
N PRO A 4 7.41 -35.56 25.44
CA PRO A 4 6.98 -34.39 24.68
C PRO A 4 6.27 -33.40 25.60
N PHE A 5 6.70 -32.14 25.56
CA PHE A 5 6.07 -31.07 26.33
C PHE A 5 4.70 -30.74 25.73
N PRO A 6 3.60 -30.84 26.50
CA PRO A 6 2.27 -30.66 25.96
C PRO A 6 1.94 -29.17 25.85
N LEU A 7 2.53 -28.49 24.85
CA LEU A 7 2.42 -27.05 24.63
C LEU A 7 0.97 -26.54 24.77
N PHE A 8 0.01 -27.22 24.13
CA PHE A 8 -1.41 -26.83 24.12
C PHE A 8 -2.18 -27.12 25.41
N ARG A 9 -1.53 -27.68 26.44
CA ARG A 9 -2.10 -27.82 27.78
C ARG A 9 -1.70 -26.65 28.70
N LEU A 10 -0.86 -25.74 28.22
CA LEU A 10 -0.49 -24.55 28.97
C LEU A 10 -1.66 -23.56 29.12
N PRO A 11 -1.67 -22.76 30.20
CA PRO A 11 -2.61 -21.64 30.32
C PRO A 11 -2.51 -20.67 29.14
N ARG A 12 -3.65 -20.07 28.76
CA ARG A 12 -3.75 -19.18 27.58
C ARG A 12 -2.71 -18.07 27.59
N LEU A 13 -2.46 -17.41 28.72
CA LEU A 13 -1.47 -16.34 28.84
C LEU A 13 -0.03 -16.81 28.60
N VAL A 14 0.31 -18.04 28.99
CA VAL A 14 1.66 -18.59 28.74
C VAL A 14 1.80 -18.96 27.26
N LEU A 15 0.77 -19.57 26.68
CA LEU A 15 0.70 -19.79 25.23
C LEU A 15 0.86 -18.49 24.45
N THR A 16 0.25 -17.41 24.92
CA THR A 16 0.39 -16.08 24.32
C THR A 16 1.84 -15.65 24.20
N GLU A 17 2.59 -15.70 25.31
CA GLU A 17 3.99 -15.29 25.33
C GLU A 17 4.87 -16.23 24.49
N VAL A 18 4.62 -17.54 24.52
CA VAL A 18 5.33 -18.49 23.66
C VAL A 18 5.10 -18.17 22.19
N PHE A 19 3.86 -17.92 21.77
CA PHE A 19 3.57 -17.59 20.38
C PHE A 19 4.17 -16.27 19.93
N LYS A 20 4.26 -15.25 20.79
CA LYS A 20 4.94 -13.97 20.45
C LYS A 20 6.41 -14.19 20.05
N LEU A 21 7.09 -15.15 20.69
CA LEU A 21 8.51 -15.45 20.46
C LEU A 21 8.78 -16.24 19.18
N LEU A 22 7.75 -16.86 18.60
CA LEU A 22 7.92 -17.65 17.37
C LEU A 22 8.14 -16.76 16.15
N SER A 23 8.98 -17.25 15.25
CA SER A 23 9.14 -16.71 13.91
C SER A 23 7.86 -16.85 13.07
N ILE A 24 7.79 -16.12 11.96
CA ILE A 24 6.68 -16.23 11.00
C ILE A 24 6.61 -17.66 10.43
N GLU A 25 7.75 -18.29 10.12
CA GLU A 25 7.79 -19.67 9.64
C GLU A 25 7.21 -20.65 10.66
N GLU A 26 7.59 -20.51 11.94
CA GLU A 26 7.12 -21.39 13.01
C GLU A 26 5.61 -21.21 13.26
N LYS A 27 5.13 -19.97 13.28
CA LYS A 27 3.69 -19.67 13.39
C LYS A 27 2.91 -20.26 12.23
N PHE A 28 3.39 -20.03 11.00
CA PHE A 28 2.79 -20.59 9.79
C PHE A 28 2.74 -22.12 9.89
N SER A 29 3.86 -22.76 10.23
CA SER A 29 3.94 -24.22 10.36
C SER A 29 3.00 -24.78 11.42
N LEU A 30 2.91 -24.14 12.59
CA LEU A 30 1.97 -24.52 13.66
C LEU A 30 0.52 -24.42 13.24
N SER A 31 0.17 -23.39 12.46
CA SER A 31 -1.19 -23.24 11.94
C SER A 31 -1.61 -24.38 11.03
N LEU A 32 -0.65 -25.07 10.39
CA LEU A 32 -0.92 -26.22 9.53
C LEU A 32 -1.08 -27.54 10.30
N CYS A 33 -0.75 -27.57 11.59
CA CYS A 33 -0.75 -28.80 12.38
C CYS A 33 -2.16 -29.30 12.74
N SER A 34 -3.11 -28.39 13.00
CA SER A 34 -4.51 -28.77 13.23
C SER A 34 -5.47 -27.60 13.06
N LYS A 35 -6.74 -27.91 12.74
CA LYS A 35 -7.83 -26.93 12.69
C LYS A 35 -7.98 -26.19 14.02
N ARG A 36 -7.89 -26.89 15.15
CA ARG A 36 -8.01 -26.30 16.49
C ARG A 36 -6.94 -25.23 16.73
N ILE A 37 -5.69 -25.52 16.38
CA ILE A 37 -4.58 -24.57 16.52
C ILE A 37 -4.77 -23.41 15.56
N SER A 38 -5.14 -23.67 14.30
CA SER A 38 -5.43 -22.60 13.33
C SER A 38 -6.54 -21.67 13.83
N THR A 39 -7.65 -22.20 14.33
CA THR A 39 -8.74 -21.40 14.89
C THR A 39 -8.31 -20.62 16.11
N GLN A 40 -7.53 -21.24 17.01
CA GLN A 40 -6.95 -20.51 18.13
C GLN A 40 -6.08 -19.36 17.60
N ILE A 41 -5.22 -19.62 16.61
CA ILE A 41 -4.34 -18.63 15.98
C ILE A 41 -5.13 -17.47 15.31
N ASN A 42 -6.29 -17.78 14.73
CA ASN A 42 -7.11 -16.75 14.10
C ASN A 42 -7.85 -15.91 15.15
N ASN A 43 -8.40 -16.57 16.19
CA ASN A 43 -9.25 -15.93 17.19
C ASN A 43 -8.52 -14.91 18.07
N ASP A 44 -7.22 -15.07 18.32
CA ASP A 44 -6.47 -14.00 19.01
C ASP A 44 -5.65 -13.08 18.05
N ARG A 45 -5.75 -13.25 16.70
CA ARG A 45 -4.91 -12.60 15.66
C ARG A 45 -3.40 -12.58 16.01
N LEU A 46 -2.88 -13.72 16.47
CA LEU A 46 -2.26 -13.83 17.81
C LEU A 46 -1.26 -12.75 18.21
N TYR A 47 -1.82 -11.69 18.83
CA TYR A 47 -1.20 -10.61 19.61
C TYR A 47 -0.59 -9.44 18.82
N SER A 48 -1.23 -9.07 17.71
CA SER A 48 -1.11 -7.76 17.03
C SER A 48 0.26 -7.42 16.44
N GLN A 49 1.00 -8.44 16.04
CA GLN A 49 2.21 -8.22 15.25
C GLN A 49 1.82 -7.90 13.80
N LYS A 50 2.18 -6.69 13.36
CA LYS A 50 2.03 -6.28 11.96
C LYS A 50 3.02 -7.06 11.11
N VAL A 51 2.52 -7.77 10.11
CA VAL A 51 3.34 -8.50 9.13
C VAL A 51 3.21 -7.80 7.79
N ILE A 52 4.35 -7.46 7.21
CA ILE A 52 4.43 -6.91 5.86
C ILE A 52 4.47 -8.08 4.89
N ILE A 53 3.61 -8.06 3.88
CA ILE A 53 3.55 -9.07 2.82
C ILE A 53 3.99 -8.44 1.51
N ASP A 54 5.21 -8.76 1.07
CA ASP A 54 5.69 -8.43 -0.27
C ASP A 54 5.20 -9.48 -1.28
N LEU A 55 4.65 -9.00 -2.39
CA LEU A 55 4.12 -9.84 -3.46
C LEU A 55 5.00 -9.71 -4.72
N HIS A 56 5.59 -10.82 -5.17
CA HIS A 56 6.52 -10.87 -6.30
C HIS A 56 6.15 -12.01 -7.26
N GLY A 57 5.25 -11.75 -8.23
CA GLY A 57 4.77 -12.79 -9.14
C GLY A 57 4.24 -13.99 -8.35
N GLU A 58 4.81 -15.17 -8.52
CA GLU A 58 4.41 -16.40 -7.80
C GLU A 58 5.09 -16.58 -6.42
N LYS A 59 5.73 -15.55 -5.89
CA LYS A 59 6.40 -15.55 -4.58
C LYS A 59 5.72 -14.55 -3.65
N ILE A 60 5.40 -15.01 -2.45
CA ILE A 60 4.92 -14.20 -1.33
C ILE A 60 6.02 -14.17 -0.28
N VAL A 61 6.36 -12.99 0.25
CA VAL A 61 7.34 -12.86 1.34
C VAL A 61 6.67 -12.17 2.51
N ALA A 62 6.54 -12.90 3.60
CA ALA A 62 6.04 -12.37 4.87
C ALA A 62 7.23 -11.99 5.76
N HIS A 63 7.22 -10.79 6.33
CA HIS A 63 8.25 -10.35 7.26
C HIS A 63 7.76 -9.33 8.28
N PHE A 64 8.45 -9.24 9.43
CA PHE A 64 8.25 -8.12 10.35
C PHE A 64 8.95 -6.85 9.83
N GLU A 65 8.57 -5.70 10.38
CA GLU A 65 9.09 -4.38 10.00
C GLU A 65 10.63 -4.29 10.10
N ASN A 66 11.25 -4.99 11.07
CA ASN A 66 12.70 -5.06 11.24
C ASN A 66 13.45 -5.89 10.17
N LYS A 67 12.73 -6.54 9.24
CA LYS A 67 13.24 -7.40 8.15
C LYS A 67 14.17 -8.56 8.57
N LYS A 68 14.32 -8.84 9.87
CA LYS A 68 15.19 -9.91 10.38
C LYS A 68 14.58 -11.30 10.22
N ASP A 69 13.26 -11.38 10.31
CA ASP A 69 12.49 -12.62 10.14
C ASP A 69 11.73 -12.54 8.82
N ARG A 70 12.23 -13.24 7.79
CA ARG A 70 11.64 -13.30 6.44
C ARG A 70 11.26 -14.73 6.13
N PHE A 71 10.00 -14.93 5.78
CA PHE A 71 9.44 -16.20 5.39
C PHE A 71 8.94 -16.14 3.95
N GLU A 72 9.56 -16.92 3.07
CA GLU A 72 9.24 -16.97 1.64
C GLU A 72 8.29 -18.14 1.34
N ILE A 73 7.16 -17.85 0.71
CA ILE A 73 6.19 -18.83 0.22
C ILE A 73 6.16 -18.76 -1.31
N PHE A 74 6.57 -19.84 -1.95
CA PHE A 74 6.52 -19.98 -3.40
C PHE A 74 5.25 -20.75 -3.80
N ILE A 75 4.54 -20.23 -4.79
CA ILE A 75 3.44 -20.91 -5.47
C ILE A 75 4.04 -21.48 -6.74
N SER A 76 3.98 -22.79 -6.92
CA SER A 76 4.71 -23.45 -8.00
C SER A 76 3.86 -24.51 -8.69
N PRO A 77 4.07 -24.74 -9.99
CA PRO A 77 3.43 -25.83 -10.68
C PRO A 77 3.92 -27.17 -10.12
N GLU A 78 3.02 -28.11 -10.00
CA GLU A 78 3.35 -29.51 -9.76
C GLU A 78 3.88 -30.11 -11.07
N THR A 79 5.14 -30.54 -11.03
CA THR A 79 5.85 -31.21 -12.12
C THR A 79 6.19 -32.65 -11.72
N GLU A 80 6.54 -33.50 -12.68
CA GLU A 80 7.02 -34.86 -12.39
C GLU A 80 8.21 -34.87 -11.42
N LYS A 81 9.12 -33.90 -11.54
CA LYS A 81 10.26 -33.74 -10.62
C LYS A 81 9.80 -33.45 -9.19
N THR A 82 8.80 -32.59 -9.02
CA THR A 82 8.24 -32.30 -7.68
C THR A 82 7.37 -33.43 -7.16
N LEU A 83 6.74 -34.22 -8.02
CA LEU A 83 5.97 -35.40 -7.62
C LEU A 83 6.84 -36.41 -6.87
N ARG A 84 8.09 -36.59 -7.33
CA ARG A 84 9.10 -37.47 -6.74
C ARG A 84 9.80 -36.88 -5.50
N SER A 85 9.47 -35.65 -5.10
CA SER A 85 10.07 -35.01 -3.93
C SER A 85 9.41 -35.44 -2.62
N TYR A 86 10.10 -35.24 -1.48
CA TYR A 86 9.60 -35.45 -0.11
C TYR A 86 8.54 -34.41 0.33
N ALA A 87 7.66 -33.98 -0.57
CA ALA A 87 6.60 -33.04 -0.27
C ALA A 87 5.60 -33.66 0.72
N ARG A 88 5.26 -32.93 1.77
CA ARG A 88 4.23 -33.31 2.75
C ARG A 88 2.90 -32.66 2.39
N GLN A 89 1.80 -33.33 2.70
CA GLN A 89 0.46 -32.76 2.51
C GLN A 89 0.03 -32.02 3.78
N TYR A 90 -0.51 -30.81 3.60
CA TYR A 90 -1.09 -30.00 4.67
C TYR A 90 -2.45 -29.45 4.24
N SER A 91 -3.30 -29.12 5.20
CA SER A 91 -4.52 -28.36 4.94
C SER A 91 -4.24 -26.86 5.09
N ILE A 92 -4.38 -26.08 4.02
CA ILE A 92 -4.23 -24.62 4.01
C ILE A 92 -5.58 -24.02 3.59
N ALA A 93 -6.20 -23.23 4.47
CA ALA A 93 -7.55 -22.68 4.28
C ALA A 93 -8.60 -23.67 3.72
N GLY A 94 -8.52 -24.95 4.12
CA GLY A 94 -9.44 -26.02 3.68
C GLY A 94 -8.97 -26.85 2.49
N TYR A 95 -7.90 -26.45 1.79
CA TYR A 95 -7.36 -27.16 0.64
C TYR A 95 -6.21 -28.09 1.05
N THR A 96 -6.19 -29.31 0.50
CA THR A 96 -5.06 -30.23 0.66
C THR A 96 -3.95 -29.85 -0.32
N VAL A 97 -2.86 -29.29 0.21
CA VAL A 97 -1.75 -28.75 -0.57
C VAL A 97 -0.48 -29.52 -0.27
N ARG A 98 0.28 -29.89 -1.32
CA ARG A 98 1.62 -30.45 -1.16
C ARG A 98 2.64 -29.34 -0.96
N VAL A 99 3.43 -29.47 0.09
CA VAL A 99 4.40 -28.46 0.52
C VAL A 99 5.79 -29.06 0.64
N ILE A 100 6.76 -28.37 0.03
CA ILE A 100 8.19 -28.67 0.15
C ILE A 100 8.82 -27.58 1.02
N LYS A 101 9.59 -27.98 2.03
CA LYS A 101 10.42 -27.04 2.80
C LYS A 101 11.59 -26.56 1.95
N THR A 102 11.87 -25.27 2.00
CA THR A 102 13.01 -24.63 1.33
C THR A 102 13.93 -23.99 2.37
N ARG A 103 15.06 -23.45 1.94
CA ARG A 103 16.02 -22.78 2.84
C ARG A 103 15.44 -21.52 3.49
N LYS A 104 14.51 -20.83 2.84
CA LYS A 104 13.97 -19.52 3.26
C LYS A 104 12.46 -19.55 3.54
N GLY A 105 11.86 -20.73 3.59
CA GLY A 105 10.43 -20.89 3.82
C GLY A 105 9.90 -22.13 3.11
N ILE A 106 8.84 -22.01 2.33
CA ILE A 106 8.14 -23.17 1.73
C ILE A 106 7.80 -22.98 0.26
N ARG A 107 7.54 -24.09 -0.42
CA ARG A 107 6.97 -24.14 -1.76
C ARG A 107 5.70 -24.96 -1.75
N THR A 108 4.59 -24.34 -2.14
CA THR A 108 3.28 -24.97 -2.35
C THR A 108 3.16 -25.41 -3.81
N LEU A 109 2.65 -26.61 -4.05
CA LEU A 109 2.55 -27.23 -5.37
C LEU A 109 1.09 -27.29 -5.84
N TRP A 110 0.85 -26.86 -7.08
CA TRP A 110 -0.48 -26.72 -7.68
C TRP A 110 -0.48 -27.25 -9.10
N LYS A 111 -1.52 -27.96 -9.55
CA LYS A 111 -1.43 -28.81 -10.75
C LYS A 111 -1.33 -28.02 -12.05
N ASN A 112 -2.05 -26.91 -12.14
CA ASN A 112 -2.14 -26.10 -13.34
C ASN A 112 -2.15 -24.59 -13.01
N TYR A 113 -2.22 -23.73 -14.03
CA TYR A 113 -2.22 -22.28 -13.85
C TYR A 113 -3.40 -21.76 -13.02
N GLN A 114 -4.61 -22.28 -13.26
CA GLN A 114 -5.81 -21.89 -12.50
C GLN A 114 -5.66 -22.26 -11.02
N ASP A 115 -5.15 -23.46 -10.74
CA ASP A 115 -4.86 -23.92 -9.39
C ASP A 115 -3.80 -23.05 -8.70
N ARG A 116 -2.85 -22.45 -9.45
CA ARG A 116 -1.87 -21.51 -8.86
C ARG A 116 -2.52 -20.20 -8.42
N GLN A 117 -3.49 -19.68 -9.19
CA GLN A 117 -4.25 -18.50 -8.78
C GLN A 117 -5.05 -18.79 -7.52
N GLU A 118 -5.72 -19.96 -7.47
CA GLU A 118 -6.40 -20.40 -6.25
C GLU A 118 -5.42 -20.62 -5.10
N GLY A 119 -4.21 -21.07 -5.40
CA GLY A 119 -3.14 -21.22 -4.42
C GLY A 119 -2.68 -19.89 -3.85
N PHE A 120 -2.59 -18.85 -4.68
CA PHE A 120 -2.34 -17.49 -4.24
C PHE A 120 -3.45 -17.02 -3.29
N HIS A 121 -4.71 -17.18 -3.70
CA HIS A 121 -5.86 -16.82 -2.87
C HIS A 121 -5.85 -17.55 -1.53
N THR A 122 -5.59 -18.85 -1.55
CA THR A 122 -5.54 -19.74 -0.38
C THR A 122 -4.47 -19.30 0.60
N VAL A 123 -3.25 -19.04 0.12
CA VAL A 123 -2.12 -18.65 0.98
C VAL A 123 -2.35 -17.26 1.56
N ILE A 124 -2.78 -16.28 0.75
CA ILE A 124 -3.04 -14.91 1.21
C ILE A 124 -4.17 -14.91 2.25
N ARG A 125 -5.28 -15.59 1.99
CA ARG A 125 -6.38 -15.72 2.95
C ARG A 125 -5.91 -16.33 4.27
N HIS A 126 -5.07 -17.36 4.20
CA HIS A 126 -4.51 -17.99 5.39
C HIS A 126 -3.62 -17.03 6.18
N LEU A 127 -2.73 -16.28 5.52
CA LEU A 127 -1.89 -15.27 6.16
C LEU A 127 -2.71 -14.13 6.77
N SER A 128 -3.69 -13.59 6.04
CA SER A 128 -4.57 -12.50 6.52
C SER A 128 -5.45 -12.90 7.70
N ASN A 129 -5.79 -14.20 7.82
CA ASN A 129 -6.49 -14.71 9.00
C ASN A 129 -5.57 -14.84 10.22
N MET A 130 -4.29 -15.14 10.00
CA MET A 130 -3.30 -15.34 11.07
C MET A 130 -2.70 -14.04 11.59
N PHE A 131 -2.49 -13.04 10.72
CA PHE A 131 -1.70 -11.85 11.00
C PHE A 131 -2.47 -10.56 10.67
N GLN A 132 -2.05 -9.45 11.29
CA GLN A 132 -2.43 -8.11 10.83
C GLN A 132 -1.52 -7.73 9.66
N CYS A 133 -1.96 -8.09 8.46
CA CYS A 133 -1.18 -7.92 7.25
C CYS A 133 -1.23 -6.48 6.74
N LYS A 134 -0.06 -5.97 6.33
CA LYS A 134 0.07 -4.77 5.50
C LYS A 134 0.79 -5.10 4.21
N ILE A 135 0.34 -4.52 3.09
CA ILE A 135 0.91 -4.81 1.77
C ILE A 135 1.49 -3.54 1.14
N PRO A 136 2.80 -3.50 0.83
CA PRO A 136 3.39 -2.48 0.00
C PRO A 136 3.39 -2.95 -1.46
N THR A 137 2.64 -2.27 -2.34
CA THR A 137 2.45 -2.73 -3.73
C THR A 137 3.55 -2.31 -4.70
N HIS A 138 4.65 -1.73 -4.24
CA HIS A 138 5.78 -1.34 -5.11
C HIS A 138 6.27 -2.45 -6.06
N ASN A 139 6.05 -3.73 -5.69
CA ASN A 139 6.38 -4.90 -6.49
C ASN A 139 5.23 -5.43 -7.37
N LEU A 140 3.97 -5.05 -7.09
CA LEU A 140 2.80 -5.49 -7.86
C LEU A 140 2.69 -4.77 -9.20
N CYS A 141 3.16 -3.54 -9.32
CA CYS A 141 3.03 -2.73 -10.54
C CYS A 141 3.85 -3.21 -11.76
N ARG A 142 4.56 -4.34 -11.64
CA ARG A 142 5.42 -4.86 -12.72
C ARG A 142 4.70 -5.87 -13.62
N ASP A 143 3.54 -6.38 -13.19
CA ASP A 143 2.76 -7.40 -13.90
C ASP A 143 1.28 -6.97 -13.95
N SER A 144 0.90 -6.30 -15.05
CA SER A 144 -0.40 -5.61 -15.19
C SER A 144 -1.60 -6.55 -15.08
N ASP A 145 -1.48 -7.76 -15.60
CA ASP A 145 -2.61 -8.68 -15.75
C ASP A 145 -2.98 -9.33 -14.42
N LEU A 146 -1.99 -9.52 -13.55
CA LEU A 146 -2.20 -10.05 -12.19
C LEU A 146 -2.47 -8.95 -11.16
N PHE A 147 -2.13 -7.70 -11.47
CA PHE A 147 -2.29 -6.57 -10.54
C PHE A 147 -3.73 -6.44 -10.08
N GLU A 148 -4.67 -6.35 -11.01
CA GLU A 148 -6.08 -6.17 -10.69
C GLU A 148 -6.66 -7.34 -9.90
N THR A 149 -6.55 -8.56 -10.43
CA THR A 149 -7.13 -9.76 -9.79
C THR A 149 -6.66 -9.87 -8.34
N ARG A 150 -5.38 -9.58 -8.10
CA ARG A 150 -4.78 -9.65 -6.76
C ARG A 150 -5.19 -8.48 -5.88
N VAL A 151 -5.22 -7.24 -6.39
CA VAL A 151 -5.64 -6.08 -5.58
C VAL A 151 -7.12 -6.17 -5.22
N SER A 152 -7.98 -6.58 -6.15
CA SER A 152 -9.40 -6.80 -5.89
C SER A 152 -9.62 -7.87 -4.80
N LEU A 153 -8.94 -9.02 -4.90
CA LEU A 153 -8.97 -10.03 -3.83
C LEU A 153 -8.54 -9.45 -2.47
N LEU A 154 -7.47 -8.66 -2.44
CA LEU A 154 -6.96 -8.09 -1.20
C LEU A 154 -7.96 -7.12 -0.56
N PHE A 155 -8.69 -6.36 -1.38
CA PHE A 155 -9.81 -5.55 -0.90
C PHE A 155 -10.99 -6.40 -0.40
N ASP A 156 -11.35 -7.49 -1.09
CA ASP A 156 -12.39 -8.41 -0.62
C ASP A 156 -12.03 -9.01 0.75
N LEU A 157 -10.73 -9.30 0.94
CA LEU A 157 -10.18 -9.77 2.22
C LEU A 157 -9.98 -8.65 3.26
N HIS A 158 -10.36 -7.41 2.94
CA HIS A 158 -10.22 -6.23 3.81
C HIS A 158 -8.78 -6.03 4.34
N VAL A 159 -7.78 -6.34 3.50
CA VAL A 159 -6.37 -6.15 3.86
C VAL A 159 -5.99 -4.67 3.74
N GLU A 160 -5.26 -4.17 4.73
CA GLU A 160 -4.73 -2.80 4.70
C GLU A 160 -3.50 -2.71 3.80
N PHE A 161 -3.43 -1.62 3.02
CA PHE A 161 -2.29 -1.29 2.19
C PHE A 161 -1.47 -0.22 2.87
N GLU A 162 -0.21 -0.53 3.16
CA GLU A 162 0.76 0.50 3.58
C GLU A 162 1.00 1.48 2.43
N ARG A 163 1.17 0.94 1.21
CA ARG A 163 1.30 1.75 0.00
C ARG A 163 0.68 1.03 -1.18
N LEU A 164 -0.25 1.68 -1.87
CA LEU A 164 -0.83 1.25 -3.14
C LEU A 164 -0.34 2.14 -4.28
N CYS A 165 0.66 1.67 -5.01
CA CYS A 165 1.04 2.24 -6.31
C CYS A 165 0.13 1.70 -7.42
N VAL A 166 -0.39 2.57 -8.28
CA VAL A 166 -1.18 2.23 -9.46
C VAL A 166 -0.62 2.95 -10.69
N ARG A 167 -0.59 2.25 -11.82
CA ARG A 167 -0.21 2.80 -13.13
C ARG A 167 -1.33 2.50 -14.11
N PHE A 168 -1.93 3.55 -14.65
CA PHE A 168 -2.91 3.48 -15.73
C PHE A 168 -2.22 3.75 -17.09
N THR A 169 -2.52 2.95 -18.09
CA THR A 169 -2.10 3.08 -19.49
C THR A 169 -3.10 3.89 -20.33
N GLY A 170 -4.25 4.28 -19.78
CA GLY A 170 -5.31 5.06 -20.42
C GLY A 170 -6.40 4.22 -21.09
N SER A 171 -6.47 2.91 -20.81
CA SER A 171 -7.48 2.04 -21.41
C SER A 171 -8.86 2.19 -20.74
N LYS A 172 -9.94 1.90 -21.48
CA LYS A 172 -11.31 1.94 -20.93
C LYS A 172 -11.51 0.99 -19.74
N TYR A 173 -10.76 -0.11 -19.72
CA TYR A 173 -10.80 -1.10 -18.66
C TYR A 173 -10.23 -0.56 -17.34
N GLU A 174 -9.16 0.21 -17.42
CA GLU A 174 -8.52 0.85 -16.26
C GLU A 174 -9.40 1.90 -15.57
N ASN A 175 -10.32 2.52 -16.32
CA ASN A 175 -11.31 3.44 -15.77
C ASN A 175 -12.30 2.72 -14.83
N LEU A 176 -12.73 1.50 -15.21
CA LEU A 176 -13.58 0.66 -14.35
C LEU A 176 -12.80 0.20 -13.12
N LEU A 177 -11.55 -0.20 -13.32
CA LEU A 177 -10.65 -0.58 -12.24
C LEU A 177 -10.50 0.55 -11.23
N PHE A 178 -10.23 1.79 -11.66
CA PHE A 178 -10.10 2.92 -10.74
C PHE A 178 -11.34 3.10 -9.86
N ASN A 179 -12.54 3.02 -10.44
CA ASN A 179 -13.78 3.17 -9.67
C ASN A 179 -13.97 2.04 -8.64
N GLN A 180 -13.55 0.81 -8.97
CA GLN A 180 -13.56 -0.29 -8.01
C GLN A 180 -12.56 -0.04 -6.87
N LEU A 181 -11.33 0.38 -7.20
CA LEU A 181 -10.30 0.69 -6.22
C LEU A 181 -10.72 1.86 -5.30
N SER A 182 -11.35 2.91 -5.86
CA SER A 182 -11.65 4.14 -5.14
C SER A 182 -12.64 3.95 -3.98
N SER A 183 -13.52 2.96 -4.09
CA SER A 183 -14.45 2.56 -3.02
C SER A 183 -13.76 2.03 -1.77
N ASN A 184 -12.50 1.59 -1.90
CA ASN A 184 -11.75 0.96 -0.84
C ASN A 184 -10.49 1.74 -0.42
N PHE A 185 -10.29 2.99 -0.90
CA PHE A 185 -9.13 3.80 -0.52
C PHE A 185 -9.02 4.10 0.97
N ARG A 186 -10.09 3.98 1.75
CA ARG A 186 -10.02 4.00 3.23
C ARG A 186 -9.09 2.93 3.83
N LEU A 187 -8.83 1.84 3.11
CA LEU A 187 -7.90 0.78 3.51
C LEU A 187 -6.45 1.06 3.05
N VAL A 188 -6.21 2.20 2.41
CA VAL A 188 -4.92 2.57 1.83
C VAL A 188 -4.32 3.73 2.63
N GLU A 189 -3.16 3.48 3.23
CA GLU A 189 -2.39 4.51 3.92
C GLU A 189 -1.76 5.48 2.91
N ASP A 190 -0.97 4.98 1.95
CA ASP A 190 -0.35 5.81 0.91
C ASP A 190 -0.72 5.37 -0.51
N LEU A 191 -1.51 6.18 -1.23
CA LEU A 191 -1.86 5.96 -2.62
C LEU A 191 -0.88 6.69 -3.54
N CYS A 192 -0.22 5.97 -4.44
CA CYS A 192 0.67 6.55 -5.44
C CYS A 192 0.14 6.27 -6.86
N ILE A 193 -0.32 7.30 -7.57
CA ILE A 193 -0.77 7.22 -8.96
C ILE A 193 0.37 7.69 -9.87
N LEU A 194 0.93 6.79 -10.68
CA LEU A 194 2.15 7.03 -11.45
C LEU A 194 1.90 7.67 -12.83
N SER A 195 0.67 7.69 -13.33
CA SER A 195 0.35 8.11 -14.70
C SER A 195 -0.98 8.85 -14.78
N SER A 196 -1.25 9.43 -15.96
CA SER A 196 -2.50 10.13 -16.25
C SER A 196 -3.56 9.16 -16.78
N PHE A 197 -4.82 9.55 -16.59
CA PHE A 197 -5.93 8.97 -17.33
C PHE A 197 -6.01 9.52 -18.75
N ASN A 198 -6.79 8.86 -19.60
CA ASN A 198 -7.20 9.40 -20.89
C ASN A 198 -8.06 10.68 -20.66
N SER A 199 -7.97 11.66 -21.56
CA SER A 199 -8.61 12.98 -21.43
C SER A 199 -10.12 12.92 -21.19
N ASP A 200 -10.75 11.85 -21.67
CA ASP A 200 -12.21 11.70 -21.61
C ASP A 200 -12.68 11.04 -20.30
N PHE A 201 -11.76 10.53 -19.48
CA PHE A 201 -12.11 9.91 -18.21
C PHE A 201 -12.02 10.91 -17.05
N ARG A 202 -13.10 10.96 -16.27
CA ARG A 202 -13.18 11.73 -15.03
C ARG A 202 -13.23 10.77 -13.84
N PRO A 203 -12.12 10.58 -13.11
CA PRO A 203 -12.05 9.62 -12.01
C PRO A 203 -12.92 10.05 -10.83
N VAL A 204 -13.79 9.17 -10.32
CA VAL A 204 -14.64 9.50 -9.17
C VAL A 204 -14.02 8.92 -7.90
N PHE A 205 -13.66 9.80 -6.97
CA PHE A 205 -13.20 9.41 -5.63
C PHE A 205 -14.41 9.24 -4.71
N THR A 206 -14.73 7.99 -4.37
CA THR A 206 -15.79 7.67 -3.39
C THR A 206 -15.25 7.63 -1.95
N SER A 207 -13.94 7.46 -1.79
CA SER A 207 -13.21 7.62 -0.54
C SER A 207 -11.80 8.12 -0.83
N TRP A 208 -11.10 8.60 0.22
CA TRP A 208 -9.73 9.10 0.13
C TRP A 208 -8.77 8.26 0.97
N PRO A 209 -7.52 8.06 0.51
CA PRO A 209 -6.45 7.46 1.32
C PRO A 209 -5.96 8.43 2.40
N GLN A 210 -5.07 7.99 3.28
CA GLN A 210 -4.47 8.90 4.28
C GLN A 210 -3.44 9.85 3.66
N GLU A 211 -2.64 9.33 2.72
CA GLU A 211 -1.66 10.05 1.91
C GLU A 211 -1.92 9.76 0.43
N ILE A 212 -1.74 10.77 -0.41
CA ILE A 212 -1.87 10.64 -1.86
C ILE A 212 -0.72 11.33 -2.58
N THR A 213 -0.11 10.62 -3.53
CA THR A 213 0.90 11.12 -4.44
C THR A 213 0.47 10.85 -5.88
N ILE A 214 0.37 11.87 -6.71
CA ILE A 214 -0.02 11.76 -8.12
C ILE A 214 1.09 12.36 -8.99
N TRP A 215 1.73 11.53 -9.82
CA TRP A 215 2.90 11.93 -10.61
C TRP A 215 2.55 12.75 -11.86
N SER A 216 1.47 12.38 -12.54
CA SER A 216 0.94 13.09 -13.69
C SER A 216 -0.42 13.65 -13.33
N SER A 217 -0.42 14.68 -12.47
CA SER A 217 -1.61 15.24 -11.83
C SER A 217 -2.33 16.33 -12.64
N ALA A 218 -2.05 16.45 -13.94
CA ALA A 218 -2.71 17.40 -14.83
C ALA A 218 -4.25 17.27 -14.84
N TRP A 219 -4.77 16.06 -14.64
CA TRP A 219 -6.21 15.77 -14.56
C TRP A 219 -6.81 16.04 -13.17
N PHE A 220 -5.98 16.24 -12.14
CA PHE A 220 -6.42 16.46 -10.76
C PHE A 220 -6.71 17.96 -10.56
N THR A 221 -7.95 18.35 -10.82
CA THR A 221 -8.46 19.72 -10.76
C THR A 221 -8.49 20.31 -9.34
N LEU A 222 -8.72 21.62 -9.26
CA LEU A 222 -8.95 22.33 -8.00
C LEU A 222 -10.12 21.72 -7.21
N GLU A 223 -11.19 21.32 -7.89
CA GLU A 223 -12.37 20.67 -7.29
C GLU A 223 -11.96 19.40 -6.53
N TYR A 224 -11.21 18.49 -7.18
CA TYR A 224 -10.70 17.29 -6.50
C TYR A 224 -9.79 17.63 -5.31
N LEU A 225 -8.97 18.67 -5.44
CA LEU A 225 -8.09 19.09 -4.36
C LEU A 225 -8.90 19.59 -3.15
N LEU A 226 -9.91 20.45 -3.36
CA LEU A 226 -10.75 21.00 -2.30
C LEU A 226 -11.58 19.92 -1.59
N GLU A 227 -12.00 18.87 -2.30
CA GLU A 227 -12.70 17.71 -1.72
C GLU A 227 -11.78 16.67 -1.07
N CYS A 228 -10.46 16.78 -1.28
CA CYS A 228 -9.51 15.78 -0.82
C CYS A 228 -9.38 15.77 0.72
N ALA A 229 -9.81 14.66 1.33
CA ALA A 229 -9.75 14.48 2.78
C ALA A 229 -8.39 13.95 3.29
N SER A 230 -7.40 13.79 2.40
CA SER A 230 -6.08 13.23 2.73
C SER A 230 -5.27 14.15 3.63
N SER A 231 -4.44 13.56 4.49
CA SER A 231 -3.54 14.31 5.38
C SER A 231 -2.26 14.77 4.70
N LYS A 232 -1.85 14.09 3.63
CA LYS A 232 -0.68 14.44 2.83
C LYS A 232 -1.03 14.33 1.36
N ILE A 233 -0.78 15.39 0.61
CA ILE A 233 -1.11 15.49 -0.80
C ILE A 233 0.12 15.94 -1.56
N ILE A 234 0.54 15.16 -2.56
CA ILE A 234 1.66 15.48 -3.44
C ILE A 234 1.18 15.40 -4.88
N LEU A 235 1.10 16.54 -5.55
CA LEU A 235 0.70 16.66 -6.95
C LEU A 235 1.93 17.06 -7.78
N LEU A 236 2.36 16.18 -8.68
CA LEU A 236 3.46 16.44 -9.61
C LEU A 236 2.93 16.61 -11.04
N GLN A 237 3.60 17.44 -11.84
CA GLN A 237 3.16 17.76 -13.20
C GLN A 237 1.69 18.24 -13.24
N SER A 238 1.30 19.04 -12.25
CA SER A 238 -0.05 19.57 -12.15
C SER A 238 -0.27 20.69 -13.16
N HIS A 239 -1.54 20.94 -13.52
CA HIS A 239 -1.96 22.12 -14.28
C HIS A 239 -2.49 23.26 -13.39
N LEU A 240 -2.50 23.07 -12.06
CA LEU A 240 -2.94 24.11 -11.12
C LEU A 240 -2.07 25.37 -11.26
N GLU A 241 -2.74 26.52 -11.33
CA GLU A 241 -2.15 27.83 -11.54
C GLU A 241 -2.14 28.65 -10.24
N ASN A 242 -1.57 29.85 -10.29
CA ASN A 242 -1.53 30.77 -9.14
C ASN A 242 -2.93 31.05 -8.55
N LYS A 243 -3.96 31.21 -9.39
CA LYS A 243 -5.34 31.47 -8.94
C LYS A 243 -5.92 30.29 -8.15
N ASP A 244 -5.59 29.07 -8.53
CA ASP A 244 -6.08 27.87 -7.86
C ASP A 244 -5.40 27.73 -6.49
N LEU A 245 -4.10 28.06 -6.41
CA LEU A 245 -3.39 28.13 -5.13
C LEU A 245 -3.93 29.21 -4.19
N ASP A 246 -4.34 30.37 -4.73
CA ASP A 246 -5.01 31.41 -3.96
C ASP A 246 -6.30 30.88 -3.33
N GLU A 247 -7.11 30.15 -4.09
CA GLU A 247 -8.34 29.52 -3.58
C GLU A 247 -8.05 28.43 -2.54
N VAL A 248 -7.07 27.56 -2.78
CA VAL A 248 -6.64 26.53 -1.82
C VAL A 248 -6.21 27.16 -0.50
N LEU A 249 -5.41 28.23 -0.55
CA LEU A 249 -4.92 28.90 0.66
C LEU A 249 -6.03 29.66 1.39
N LYS A 250 -6.95 30.29 0.66
CA LYS A 250 -8.15 30.91 1.26
C LYS A 250 -9.01 29.86 1.97
N ASN A 251 -9.27 28.73 1.32
CA ASN A 251 -10.04 27.63 1.92
C ASN A 251 -9.34 27.08 3.16
N TRP A 252 -8.01 26.88 3.12
CA TRP A 252 -7.24 26.45 4.30
C TRP A 252 -7.34 27.45 5.44
N LYS A 253 -7.21 28.76 5.15
CA LYS A 253 -7.36 29.82 6.16
C LYS A 253 -8.73 29.83 6.83
N ALA A 254 -9.78 29.60 6.05
CA ALA A 254 -11.16 29.50 6.54
C ALA A 254 -11.45 28.22 7.36
N GLY A 255 -10.45 27.37 7.62
CA GLY A 255 -10.59 26.12 8.38
C GLY A 255 -10.88 24.89 7.52
N GLY A 256 -10.85 25.03 6.19
CA GLY A 256 -10.87 23.90 5.26
C GLY A 256 -9.65 22.97 5.45
N PHE A 257 -9.70 21.80 4.81
CA PHE A 257 -8.64 20.78 4.91
C PHE A 257 -8.34 20.33 6.35
N PRO A 258 -9.33 19.79 7.09
CA PRO A 258 -9.19 19.53 8.53
C PRO A 258 -8.05 18.55 8.86
N ASN A 259 -7.75 17.61 7.96
CA ASN A 259 -6.73 16.57 8.15
C ASN A 259 -5.35 16.94 7.59
N LEU A 260 -5.25 18.02 6.81
CA LEU A 260 -4.05 18.31 6.03
C LEU A 260 -2.87 18.68 6.93
N LYS A 261 -1.78 17.94 6.73
CA LYS A 261 -0.47 18.13 7.35
C LYS A 261 0.58 18.59 6.35
N TYR A 262 0.44 18.18 5.09
CA TYR A 262 1.40 18.53 4.04
C TYR A 262 0.74 18.55 2.66
N LEU A 263 0.94 19.63 1.91
CA LEU A 263 0.54 19.77 0.51
C LEU A 263 1.76 20.19 -0.30
N LYS A 264 2.05 19.48 -1.38
CA LYS A 264 3.04 19.86 -2.39
C LYS A 264 2.40 19.88 -3.76
N VAL A 265 2.52 20.99 -4.46
CA VAL A 265 2.06 21.12 -5.86
C VAL A 265 3.26 21.55 -6.70
N LYS A 266 3.61 20.69 -7.67
CA LYS A 266 4.61 20.98 -8.70
C LYS A 266 3.88 21.20 -10.02
N SER A 267 3.89 22.44 -10.50
CA SER A 267 3.27 22.83 -11.77
C SER A 267 4.16 23.84 -12.50
N ASN A 268 4.21 23.71 -13.83
CA ASN A 268 4.85 24.70 -14.69
C ASN A 268 4.00 25.98 -14.85
N SER A 269 2.72 25.94 -14.46
CA SER A 269 1.80 27.07 -14.52
C SER A 269 1.91 28.01 -13.30
N ILE A 270 2.63 27.59 -12.26
CA ILE A 270 2.95 28.43 -11.10
C ILE A 270 4.14 29.31 -11.49
N THR A 271 3.86 30.57 -11.81
CA THR A 271 4.84 31.49 -12.40
C THR A 271 4.81 32.87 -11.74
N ASN A 272 5.89 33.64 -11.86
CA ASN A 272 5.94 35.04 -11.40
C ASN A 272 5.31 35.99 -12.45
N ASN A 273 4.05 35.75 -12.83
CA ASN A 273 3.35 36.51 -13.87
C ASN A 273 2.59 37.75 -13.34
N GLY A 274 2.77 38.09 -12.07
CA GLY A 274 2.08 39.22 -11.42
C GLY A 274 0.75 38.86 -10.76
N THR A 275 0.21 37.65 -10.97
CA THR A 275 -0.93 37.15 -10.19
C THR A 275 -0.54 37.06 -8.71
N THR A 276 -1.43 37.55 -7.85
CA THR A 276 -1.23 37.50 -6.40
C THR A 276 -1.91 36.29 -5.79
N ILE A 277 -1.33 35.80 -4.70
CA ILE A 277 -1.84 34.69 -3.88
C ILE A 277 -1.91 35.23 -2.45
N LEU A 278 -3.10 35.23 -1.85
CA LEU A 278 -3.40 35.94 -0.60
C LEU A 278 -3.00 37.42 -0.65
N GLY A 279 -3.12 38.05 -1.82
CA GLY A 279 -2.70 39.44 -2.04
C GLY A 279 -1.19 39.67 -2.08
N MET A 280 -0.38 38.61 -2.02
CA MET A 280 1.08 38.68 -2.09
C MET A 280 1.59 38.19 -3.44
N LYS A 281 2.73 38.70 -3.91
CA LYS A 281 3.44 38.11 -5.05
C LYS A 281 3.99 36.74 -4.66
N LEU A 282 4.13 35.84 -5.63
CA LEU A 282 4.68 34.50 -5.38
C LEU A 282 6.05 34.56 -4.67
N SER A 283 6.95 35.47 -5.06
CA SER A 283 8.25 35.67 -4.37
C SER A 283 8.14 36.05 -2.90
N GLU A 284 7.05 36.70 -2.48
CA GLU A 284 6.83 37.18 -1.10
C GLU A 284 6.27 36.08 -0.19
N LEU A 285 5.78 34.98 -0.77
CA LEU A 285 5.25 33.83 -0.03
C LEU A 285 6.33 32.88 0.49
N ALA A 286 7.54 32.93 -0.08
CA ALA A 286 8.63 32.04 0.32
C ALA A 286 8.95 32.21 1.81
N GLY A 287 8.85 31.13 2.59
CA GLY A 287 9.15 31.11 4.02
C GLY A 287 8.08 31.77 4.90
N LYS A 288 6.93 32.18 4.34
CA LYS A 288 5.85 32.77 5.13
C LYS A 288 5.19 31.74 6.04
N VAL A 289 4.86 32.20 7.24
CA VAL A 289 3.97 31.48 8.15
C VAL A 289 2.58 32.09 8.01
N ILE A 290 1.60 31.25 7.71
CA ILE A 290 0.18 31.64 7.66
C ILE A 290 -0.58 30.96 8.79
N HIS A 291 -1.66 31.58 9.22
CA HIS A 291 -2.54 31.08 10.27
C HIS A 291 -3.95 30.90 9.72
N THR A 292 -4.67 29.93 10.26
CA THR A 292 -6.13 29.85 10.10
C THR A 292 -6.78 31.08 10.75
N ASP A 293 -7.95 31.48 10.26
CA ASP A 293 -8.64 32.69 10.72
C ASP A 293 -9.12 32.57 12.18
N ASP A 294 -9.34 31.34 12.65
CA ASP A 294 -9.62 31.02 14.05
C ASP A 294 -8.34 30.97 14.94
N GLY A 295 -7.16 31.11 14.34
CA GLY A 295 -5.85 31.06 15.00
C GLY A 295 -5.40 29.67 15.48
N THR A 296 -6.16 28.60 15.22
CA THR A 296 -5.89 27.27 15.81
C THR A 296 -4.74 26.52 15.15
N LYS A 297 -4.48 26.77 13.86
CA LYS A 297 -3.42 26.12 13.08
C LYS A 297 -2.52 27.15 12.42
N LYS A 298 -1.27 26.74 12.18
CA LYS A 298 -0.31 27.48 11.37
C LYS A 298 0.31 26.58 10.30
N ALA A 299 0.67 27.16 9.17
CA ALA A 299 1.39 26.48 8.12
C ALA A 299 2.58 27.31 7.63
N ILE A 300 3.63 26.62 7.18
CA ILE A 300 4.82 27.24 6.57
C ILE A 300 4.74 26.99 5.07
N ILE A 301 4.85 28.08 4.29
CA ILE A 301 4.92 28.03 2.83
C ILE A 301 6.39 28.02 2.42
N GLN A 302 6.78 27.05 1.60
CA GLN A 302 8.08 26.97 0.97
C GLN A 302 7.91 26.96 -0.54
N LEU A 303 8.84 27.63 -1.24
CA LEU A 303 8.86 27.70 -2.69
C LEU A 303 10.20 27.16 -3.19
N ASP A 304 10.13 26.29 -4.19
CA ASP A 304 11.26 25.90 -5.03
C ASP A 304 10.92 26.27 -6.48
N PRO A 305 11.88 26.31 -7.42
CA PRO A 305 11.56 26.49 -8.84
C PRO A 305 10.48 25.49 -9.28
N TYR A 306 9.31 26.00 -9.71
CA TYR A 306 8.12 25.24 -10.11
C TYR A 306 7.37 24.47 -9.01
N ASN A 307 7.66 24.69 -7.72
CA ASN A 307 6.95 24.01 -6.63
C ASN A 307 6.46 25.00 -5.56
N ILE A 308 5.24 24.77 -5.08
CA ILE A 308 4.76 25.27 -3.80
C ILE A 308 4.60 24.12 -2.82
N GLN A 309 5.08 24.30 -1.59
CA GLN A 309 4.93 23.35 -0.50
C GLN A 309 4.31 24.07 0.71
N ILE A 310 3.31 23.44 1.33
CA ILE A 310 2.63 23.91 2.53
C ILE A 310 2.74 22.80 3.57
N SER A 311 3.26 23.14 4.75
CA SER A 311 3.44 22.17 5.85
C SER A 311 2.84 22.69 7.14
N VAL A 312 2.10 21.84 7.85
CA VAL A 312 1.50 22.14 9.16
C VAL A 312 2.35 21.47 10.25
N PRO A 313 3.09 22.23 11.08
CA PRO A 313 3.89 21.66 12.17
C PRO A 313 3.05 20.86 13.18
N PRO A 314 3.60 19.80 13.82
CA PRO A 314 4.96 19.27 13.71
C PRO A 314 5.07 18.17 12.64
N PHE A 315 5.11 18.55 11.36
CA PHE A 315 5.39 17.61 10.28
C PHE A 315 6.90 17.37 10.15
N LYS A 316 7.34 16.11 10.26
CA LYS A 316 8.69 15.67 9.90
C LYS A 316 8.61 14.88 8.60
N SER A 317 9.29 15.31 7.55
CA SER A 317 9.34 14.52 6.31
C SER A 317 10.37 13.41 6.45
N ASP A 318 9.93 12.20 6.75
CA ASP A 318 10.74 11.00 6.57
C ASP A 318 10.69 10.61 5.09
N PHE A 319 11.53 11.22 4.27
CA PHE A 319 11.72 10.77 2.89
C PHE A 319 12.64 9.53 2.90
N PRO A 320 12.22 8.36 2.39
CA PRO A 320 13.16 7.47 1.75
C PRO A 320 13.65 8.14 0.45
N PRO A 321 14.93 7.96 0.06
CA PRO A 321 15.41 8.45 -1.22
C PRO A 321 14.52 7.91 -2.34
N PHE A 322 14.23 8.76 -3.32
CA PHE A 322 13.57 8.43 -4.59
C PHE A 322 13.85 6.98 -5.01
N PRO A 323 12.85 6.20 -5.47
CA PRO A 323 13.19 5.02 -6.24
C PRO A 323 14.01 5.53 -7.43
N LYS A 324 15.30 5.20 -7.46
CA LYS A 324 16.09 5.25 -8.68
C LYS A 324 15.42 4.29 -9.64
N TYR A 325 14.42 4.77 -10.38
CA TYR A 325 13.95 4.06 -11.55
C TYR A 325 15.10 4.14 -12.55
N ILE A 326 15.84 3.03 -12.66
CA ILE A 326 16.67 2.75 -13.83
C ILE A 326 15.67 2.61 -14.97
N PHE A 327 15.54 3.66 -15.79
CA PHE A 327 14.98 3.52 -17.12
C PHE A 327 15.94 2.62 -17.88
N ILE A 328 15.52 1.39 -18.18
CA ILE A 328 16.12 0.64 -19.28
C ILE A 328 15.51 1.29 -20.52
N GLU A 329 16.26 2.21 -21.14
CA GLU A 329 16.00 2.64 -22.50
C GLU A 329 16.05 1.40 -23.39
N SER A 330 14.89 0.96 -23.89
CA SER A 330 14.85 0.14 -25.09
C SER A 330 15.13 1.07 -26.27
N ASN A 331 16.41 1.31 -26.56
CA ASN A 331 16.81 1.72 -27.90
C ASN A 331 16.48 0.57 -28.84
N LEU A 332 15.44 0.75 -29.65
CA LEU A 332 15.23 -0.06 -30.85
C LEU A 332 15.58 0.82 -32.05
N TYR A 333 16.54 0.31 -32.81
CA TYR A 333 16.87 0.73 -34.16
C TYR A 333 15.67 0.62 -35.11
#